data_AF-A0A7S0FN87-F1
#
_entry.id   AF-A0A7S0FN87-F1
#
_cell.length_a   1.000
_cell.length_b   1.000
_cell.length_c   1.000
_cell.angle_alpha   90.00
_cell.angle_beta   90.00
_cell.angle_gamma   90.00
#
_symmetry.space_group_name_H-M   'P 1'
#
loop_
_entity.id
_entity.type
_entity.pdbx_description
1 polymer ?
#
loop_
_entity_poly.entity_id
_entity_poly.type
_entity_poly.pdbx_seq_one_letter_code
_entity_poly.pdbx_strand_id
1 'polypeptide(L)'
;RPRDGARPPDSQRRLGHAAAAALAFGTAAGGRTPGHGVWRARTGLGAAAVVGRTSSRQAASVRAAREVSRASSRHAERFRALLERATCSEEQLAFVDDPRTRSVLRGMTAIAKVDTVTQAFQILYEDLAPIRLACDLLFWSMEGHLAAAARSARTVAVAAEIVPTGEELMAARALFDAVDRDGSGSLCRDDLLSSSLLRSLGQCDECTCGSQLNCRSIDRFMQEVDANYDGVVSFDEFMLSASRVLFGGRSLAEAGPEVAEVLHSCRGSGGEGRAQLEQRFMEILATVRGWEGTRAGAEVLQDSSRLGRVLAGLFSGLHIPELTKALEVMYVDYAPLRMGGELIFKLVKKRMDDKR
;
A
#
# COMPACT_ATOMS: atom_id res chain seq x y z
N ARG A 1 40.63 52.10 -15.47
CA ARG A 1 40.83 52.35 -14.02
C ARG A 1 39.55 51.94 -13.31
N PRO A 2 39.58 50.91 -12.44
CA PRO A 2 38.41 50.24 -11.86
C PRO A 2 38.08 50.76 -10.45
N ARG A 3 36.84 50.52 -9.98
CA ARG A 3 36.44 50.33 -8.56
C ARG A 3 35.14 49.50 -8.57
N ASP A 4 35.20 48.25 -8.10
CA ASP A 4 34.82 47.77 -6.75
C ASP A 4 33.29 47.67 -6.62
N GLY A 5 32.63 46.55 -6.30
CA GLY A 5 33.05 45.34 -5.59
C GLY A 5 32.11 45.15 -4.38
N ALA A 6 31.24 44.13 -4.38
CA ALA A 6 30.62 43.59 -3.16
C ALA A 6 29.89 42.25 -3.43
N ARG A 7 30.50 41.14 -2.99
CA ARG A 7 29.84 39.88 -2.62
C ARG A 7 29.65 39.86 -1.10
N PRO A 8 28.61 39.22 -0.55
CA PRO A 8 28.62 38.75 0.83
C PRO A 8 29.03 37.27 0.94
N PRO A 9 29.40 36.79 2.15
CA PRO A 9 30.34 35.70 2.32
C PRO A 9 29.70 34.35 2.65
N ASP A 10 30.34 33.29 2.14
CA ASP A 10 30.35 31.97 2.76
C ASP A 10 31.13 32.04 4.08
N SER A 11 30.53 31.54 5.16
CA SER A 11 31.27 31.14 6.35
C SER A 11 30.86 29.74 6.79
N GLN A 12 31.81 28.84 6.59
CA GLN A 12 31.88 27.48 7.07
C GLN A 12 32.10 27.40 8.60
N ARG A 13 31.75 26.21 9.12
CA ARG A 13 32.36 25.46 10.25
C ARG A 13 31.89 25.75 11.68
N ARG A 14 31.30 24.70 12.28
CA ARG A 14 31.87 23.85 13.38
C ARG A 14 30.85 22.71 13.64
N LEU A 15 31.12 21.44 13.31
CA LEU A 15 31.81 20.42 14.13
C LEU A 15 31.53 20.51 15.63
N GLY A 16 30.72 19.56 16.12
CA GLY A 16 30.53 19.22 17.53
C GLY A 16 30.13 17.76 17.66
N HIS A 17 31.06 16.94 18.10
CA HIS A 17 30.93 15.51 18.39
C HIS A 17 30.07 15.24 19.64
N ALA A 18 29.52 14.01 19.66
CA ALA A 18 29.28 13.16 20.84
C ALA A 18 28.11 13.47 21.78
N ALA A 19 27.14 12.54 21.80
CA ALA A 19 26.68 11.91 23.03
C ALA A 19 26.04 10.55 22.70
N ALA A 20 26.79 9.49 22.96
CA ALA A 20 26.25 8.17 23.21
C ALA A 20 25.61 8.16 24.61
N ALA A 21 24.41 7.60 24.74
CA ALA A 21 23.89 7.13 26.02
C ALA A 21 23.23 5.78 25.79
N ALA A 22 23.91 4.76 26.28
CA ALA A 22 23.47 3.39 26.35
C ALA A 22 22.84 3.13 27.74
N LEU A 23 21.98 2.11 27.78
CA LEU A 23 21.70 1.21 28.90
C LEU A 23 20.88 1.71 30.12
N ALA A 24 19.71 1.10 30.27
CA ALA A 24 19.23 0.52 31.53
C ALA A 24 18.35 -0.70 31.16
N PHE A 25 18.90 -1.92 31.12
CA PHE A 25 18.89 -2.90 32.22
C PHE A 25 17.71 -2.78 33.21
N GLY A 26 16.80 -3.75 33.11
CA GLY A 26 15.76 -4.05 34.08
C GLY A 26 15.50 -5.55 34.14
N THR A 27 16.48 -6.30 34.67
CA THR A 27 16.31 -7.69 35.13
C THR A 27 15.97 -7.68 36.61
N ALA A 28 14.83 -8.25 37.01
CA ALA A 28 14.62 -8.85 38.33
C ALA A 28 13.35 -9.71 38.30
N ALA A 29 13.53 -11.03 38.47
CA ALA A 29 13.04 -11.81 39.62
C ALA A 29 11.58 -12.28 39.44
N GLY A 30 11.25 -13.57 39.52
CA GLY A 30 11.79 -14.60 40.40
C GLY A 30 10.68 -14.98 41.38
N GLY A 31 9.86 -15.97 41.02
CA GLY A 31 8.79 -16.47 41.86
C GLY A 31 8.54 -17.96 41.63
N ARG A 32 9.30 -18.80 42.35
CA ARG A 32 8.98 -20.21 42.56
C ARG A 32 8.18 -20.33 43.84
N THR A 33 7.10 -21.12 43.83
CA THR A 33 6.65 -21.87 45.00
C THR A 33 6.13 -23.25 44.58
N PRO A 34 6.37 -24.29 45.39
CA PRO A 34 5.99 -25.68 45.11
C PRO A 34 4.63 -26.04 45.72
N GLY A 35 3.94 -27.02 45.15
CA GLY A 35 2.69 -27.56 45.69
C GLY A 35 2.48 -29.02 45.32
N HIS A 36 2.64 -29.88 46.32
CA HIS A 36 2.39 -31.32 46.30
C HIS A 36 0.95 -31.67 45.91
N GLY A 37 0.77 -32.82 45.25
CA GLY A 37 -0.57 -33.39 45.00
C GLY A 37 -0.52 -34.80 44.43
N VAL A 38 -0.15 -35.77 45.26
CA VAL A 38 -0.28 -37.20 45.00
C VAL A 38 -1.75 -37.59 44.98
N TRP A 39 -2.26 -38.15 43.89
CA TRP A 39 -3.38 -39.10 43.92
C TRP A 39 -3.17 -40.22 42.90
N ARG A 40 -2.92 -41.43 43.44
CA ARG A 40 -3.09 -42.69 42.72
C ARG A 40 -4.59 -43.01 42.67
N ALA A 41 -5.09 -43.36 41.49
CA ALA A 41 -6.23 -44.25 41.37
C ALA A 41 -5.96 -45.23 40.23
N ARG A 42 -6.18 -46.51 40.55
CA ARG A 42 -5.78 -47.70 39.81
C ARG A 42 -7.08 -48.49 39.57
N THR A 43 -7.52 -48.59 38.32
CA THR A 43 -8.51 -49.57 37.82
C THR A 43 -8.24 -49.69 36.31
N GLY A 44 -7.80 -50.83 35.79
CA GLY A 44 -8.63 -52.00 35.47
C GLY A 44 -8.82 -52.02 33.94
N LEU A 45 -7.91 -52.64 33.18
CA LEU A 45 -8.12 -53.94 32.48
C LEU A 45 -9.36 -53.98 31.58
N GLY A 46 -9.14 -54.05 30.25
CA GLY A 46 -10.22 -54.35 29.30
C GLY A 46 -9.92 -54.16 27.81
N ALA A 47 -9.07 -55.02 27.25
CA ALA A 47 -9.23 -55.66 25.93
C ALA A 47 -9.07 -54.91 24.59
N ALA A 48 -8.57 -55.72 23.65
CA ALA A 48 -8.73 -55.69 22.19
C ALA A 48 -7.74 -54.87 21.34
N ALA A 49 -6.74 -55.61 20.85
CA ALA A 49 -5.81 -55.23 19.80
C ALA A 49 -6.53 -54.91 18.48
N VAL A 50 -6.36 -53.68 18.00
CA VAL A 50 -6.48 -53.31 16.58
C VAL A 50 -5.12 -52.74 16.17
N VAL A 51 -4.21 -53.64 15.83
CA VAL A 51 -2.88 -53.30 15.31
C VAL A 51 -2.92 -53.40 13.79
N GLY A 52 -2.57 -52.28 13.14
CA GLY A 52 -2.03 -52.29 11.79
C GLY A 52 -2.90 -51.63 10.72
N ARG A 53 -2.83 -50.28 10.62
CA ARG A 53 -2.93 -49.50 9.36
C ARG A 53 -2.86 -47.97 9.53
N THR A 54 -2.66 -47.44 10.74
CA THR A 54 -2.61 -45.98 11.00
C THR A 54 -1.21 -45.35 10.88
N SER A 55 -0.15 -46.16 10.79
CA SER A 55 1.24 -45.68 10.83
C SER A 55 1.67 -44.88 9.58
N SER A 56 1.15 -45.19 8.39
CA SER A 56 1.59 -44.50 7.15
C SER A 56 0.99 -43.09 7.00
N ARG A 57 -0.25 -42.87 7.45
CA ARG A 57 -0.90 -41.53 7.41
C ARG A 57 -0.32 -40.58 8.45
N GLN A 58 -0.01 -41.06 9.64
CA GLN A 58 0.68 -40.25 10.66
C GLN A 58 2.12 -39.95 10.25
N ALA A 59 2.84 -40.90 9.63
CA ALA A 59 4.19 -40.63 9.12
C ALA A 59 4.21 -39.64 7.94
N ALA A 60 3.20 -39.67 7.06
CA ALA A 60 3.06 -38.70 5.96
C ALA A 60 2.66 -37.31 6.47
N SER A 61 1.73 -37.24 7.44
CA SER A 61 1.34 -35.97 8.10
C SER A 61 2.49 -35.34 8.88
N VAL A 62 3.28 -36.15 9.59
CA VAL A 62 4.46 -35.66 10.34
C VAL A 62 5.61 -35.28 9.39
N ARG A 63 5.77 -35.94 8.23
CA ARG A 63 6.73 -35.51 7.19
C ARG A 63 6.30 -34.22 6.50
N ALA A 64 5.02 -34.08 6.16
CA ALA A 64 4.47 -32.84 5.62
C ALA A 64 4.63 -31.67 6.62
N ALA A 65 4.34 -31.91 7.91
CA ALA A 65 4.58 -30.92 8.96
C ALA A 65 6.08 -30.61 9.20
N ARG A 66 6.97 -31.59 9.01
CA ARG A 66 8.43 -31.39 9.09
C ARG A 66 9.02 -30.69 7.86
N GLU A 67 8.47 -30.88 6.67
CA GLU A 67 8.88 -30.12 5.48
C GLU A 67 8.41 -28.67 5.52
N VAL A 68 7.25 -28.42 6.14
CA VAL A 68 6.78 -27.07 6.49
C VAL A 68 7.66 -26.42 7.57
N SER A 69 8.33 -27.21 8.41
CA SER A 69 9.29 -26.74 9.42
C SER A 69 10.74 -26.64 8.92
N ARG A 70 10.98 -26.58 7.59
CA ARG A 70 12.26 -26.02 7.11
C ARG A 70 12.34 -24.60 7.65
N ALA A 71 13.34 -24.33 8.47
CA ALA A 71 13.64 -23.01 9.00
C ALA A 71 13.44 -21.98 7.88
N SER A 72 12.48 -21.08 8.08
CA SER A 72 12.17 -20.03 7.11
C SER A 72 13.50 -19.38 6.71
N SER A 73 13.75 -19.21 5.41
CA SER A 73 14.98 -18.54 5.02
C SER A 73 14.99 -17.13 5.62
N ARG A 74 16.19 -16.59 5.91
CA ARG A 74 16.31 -15.21 6.40
C ARG A 74 15.63 -14.20 5.46
N HIS A 75 15.64 -14.48 4.15
CA HIS A 75 14.99 -13.65 3.16
C HIS A 75 13.46 -13.73 3.25
N ALA A 76 12.90 -14.90 3.53
CA ALA A 76 11.47 -15.03 3.76
C ALA A 76 10.99 -14.32 5.04
N GLU A 77 11.75 -14.44 6.13
CA GLU A 77 11.43 -13.73 7.37
C GLU A 77 11.48 -12.21 7.15
N ARG A 78 12.51 -11.74 6.46
CA ARG A 78 12.64 -10.33 6.05
C ARG A 78 11.46 -9.88 5.19
N PHE A 79 11.07 -10.65 4.17
CA PHE A 79 9.93 -10.31 3.32
C PHE A 79 8.63 -10.22 4.12
N ARG A 80 8.37 -11.15 5.04
CA ARG A 80 7.18 -11.09 5.91
C ARG A 80 7.19 -9.85 6.80
N ALA A 81 8.34 -9.54 7.42
CA ALA A 81 8.47 -8.35 8.25
C ALA A 81 8.26 -7.06 7.44
N LEU A 82 8.75 -7.01 6.20
CA LEU A 82 8.48 -5.90 5.28
C LEU A 82 6.98 -5.79 4.98
N LEU A 83 6.35 -6.92 4.60
CA LEU A 83 4.93 -6.95 4.25
C LEU A 83 4.04 -6.51 5.43
N GLU A 84 4.31 -7.01 6.64
CA GLU A 84 3.60 -6.63 7.87
C GLU A 84 3.73 -5.12 8.17
N ARG A 85 4.89 -4.52 7.91
CA ARG A 85 5.09 -3.07 8.08
C ARG A 85 4.37 -2.24 7.02
N ALA A 86 4.14 -2.78 5.83
CA ALA A 86 3.44 -2.09 4.75
C ALA A 86 1.92 -2.31 4.78
N THR A 87 1.42 -3.33 5.48
CA THR A 87 -0.02 -3.50 5.66
C THR A 87 -0.59 -2.36 6.49
N CYS A 88 -1.59 -1.70 5.92
CA CYS A 88 -2.26 -0.54 6.51
C CYS A 88 -3.77 -0.63 6.28
N SER A 89 -4.55 0.05 7.13
CA SER A 89 -6.00 0.14 6.97
C SER A 89 -6.37 1.11 5.85
N GLU A 90 -7.58 0.99 5.28
CA GLU A 90 -8.08 1.94 4.27
C GLU A 90 -8.14 3.38 4.82
N GLU A 91 -8.42 3.54 6.11
CA GLU A 91 -8.40 4.83 6.79
C GLU A 91 -7.00 5.47 6.77
N GLN A 92 -5.96 4.68 7.06
CA GLN A 92 -4.58 5.16 6.99
C GLN A 92 -4.17 5.48 5.55
N LEU A 93 -4.64 4.68 4.59
CA LEU A 93 -4.39 4.91 3.17
C LEU A 93 -4.99 6.21 2.68
N ALA A 94 -6.12 6.68 3.23
CA ALA A 94 -6.70 7.96 2.84
C ALA A 94 -5.73 9.14 3.04
N PHE A 95 -4.84 9.06 4.04
CA PHE A 95 -3.83 10.08 4.34
C PHE A 95 -2.53 9.96 3.54
N VAL A 96 -2.45 9.05 2.58
CA VAL A 96 -1.27 8.95 1.70
C VAL A 96 -1.50 9.79 0.45
N ASP A 97 -0.72 10.86 0.31
CA ASP A 97 -0.92 11.89 -0.71
C ASP A 97 -0.78 11.38 -2.14
N ASP A 98 0.21 10.54 -2.43
CA ASP A 98 0.40 10.03 -3.79
C ASP A 98 -0.62 8.89 -4.12
N PRO A 99 -1.52 9.08 -5.12
CA PRO A 99 -2.49 8.05 -5.54
C PRO A 99 -1.83 6.75 -6.01
N ARG A 100 -0.61 6.83 -6.55
CA ARG A 100 0.14 5.66 -7.01
C ARG A 100 0.67 4.86 -5.84
N THR A 101 1.28 5.53 -4.87
CA THR A 101 1.71 4.92 -3.60
C THR A 101 0.53 4.27 -2.88
N ARG A 102 -0.64 4.91 -2.82
CA ARG A 102 -1.88 4.27 -2.30
C ARG A 102 -2.24 2.99 -3.03
N SER A 103 -2.21 3.03 -4.36
CA SER A 103 -2.51 1.84 -5.19
C SER A 103 -1.55 0.70 -4.88
N VAL A 104 -0.25 1.00 -4.74
CA VAL A 104 0.78 0.02 -4.38
C VAL A 104 0.52 -0.56 -2.99
N LEU A 105 0.30 0.27 -1.98
CA LEU A 105 0.04 -0.16 -0.61
C LEU A 105 -1.24 -1.01 -0.49
N ARG A 106 -2.31 -0.67 -1.22
CA ARG A 106 -3.52 -1.51 -1.32
C ARG A 106 -3.21 -2.91 -1.86
N GLY A 107 -2.41 -2.98 -2.93
CA GLY A 107 -1.96 -4.26 -3.47
C GLY A 107 -1.14 -5.07 -2.47
N MET A 108 -0.29 -4.43 -1.67
CA MET A 108 0.51 -5.10 -0.64
C MET A 108 -0.37 -5.62 0.50
N THR A 109 -1.34 -4.84 0.96
CA THR A 109 -2.37 -5.31 1.91
C THR A 109 -3.16 -6.48 1.32
N ALA A 110 -3.44 -6.48 0.02
CA ALA A 110 -4.11 -7.59 -0.65
C ALA A 110 -3.23 -8.85 -0.76
N ILE A 111 -1.92 -8.71 -1.01
CA ILE A 111 -0.96 -9.83 -0.97
C ILE A 111 -1.02 -10.51 0.40
N ALA A 112 -0.95 -9.73 1.48
CA ALA A 112 -0.94 -10.24 2.85
C ALA A 112 -2.21 -11.02 3.24
N LYS A 113 -3.33 -10.79 2.57
CA LYS A 113 -4.61 -11.48 2.82
C LYS A 113 -4.69 -12.86 2.15
N VAL A 114 -3.86 -13.14 1.15
CA VAL A 114 -3.95 -14.37 0.33
C VAL A 114 -2.64 -15.15 0.40
N ASP A 115 -2.67 -16.26 1.14
CA ASP A 115 -1.48 -17.09 1.42
C ASP A 115 -0.76 -17.58 0.16
N THR A 116 -1.51 -17.99 -0.88
CA THR A 116 -0.91 -18.48 -2.13
C THR A 116 -0.11 -17.40 -2.84
N VAL A 117 -0.62 -16.16 -2.83
CA VAL A 117 0.04 -14.99 -3.39
C VAL A 117 1.25 -14.61 -2.54
N THR A 118 1.09 -14.52 -1.21
CA THR A 118 2.18 -14.23 -0.28
C THR A 118 3.33 -15.23 -0.46
N GLN A 119 3.04 -16.53 -0.57
CA GLN A 119 4.05 -17.56 -0.80
C GLN A 119 4.76 -17.39 -2.15
N ALA A 120 4.04 -17.04 -3.21
CA ALA A 120 4.64 -16.77 -4.51
C ALA A 120 5.62 -15.58 -4.45
N PHE A 121 5.21 -14.46 -3.87
CA PHE A 121 6.10 -13.30 -3.69
C PHE A 121 7.29 -13.62 -2.79
N GLN A 122 7.09 -14.40 -1.72
CA GLN A 122 8.16 -14.87 -0.85
C GLN A 122 9.20 -15.69 -1.65
N ILE A 123 8.74 -16.62 -2.50
CA ILE A 123 9.62 -17.42 -3.37
C ILE A 123 10.41 -16.51 -4.32
N LEU A 124 9.74 -15.53 -4.96
CA LEU A 124 10.38 -14.59 -5.87
C LEU A 124 11.44 -13.74 -5.15
N TYR A 125 11.16 -13.26 -3.94
CA TYR A 125 12.09 -12.48 -3.13
C TYR A 125 13.30 -13.31 -2.65
N GLU A 126 13.08 -14.59 -2.32
CA GLU A 126 14.13 -15.54 -1.98
C GLU A 126 15.04 -15.87 -3.17
N ASP A 127 14.47 -16.08 -4.36
CA ASP A 127 15.21 -16.66 -5.49
C ASP A 127 15.79 -15.61 -6.43
N LEU A 128 15.16 -14.44 -6.56
CA LEU A 128 15.52 -13.42 -7.54
C LEU A 128 16.10 -12.18 -6.86
N ALA A 129 17.44 -12.13 -6.80
CA ALA A 129 18.17 -11.00 -6.22
C ALA A 129 17.77 -9.62 -6.80
N PRO A 130 17.51 -9.46 -8.12
CA PRO A 130 17.03 -8.17 -8.65
C PRO A 130 15.68 -7.75 -8.07
N ILE A 131 14.76 -8.70 -7.87
CA ILE A 131 13.44 -8.44 -7.27
C ILE A 131 13.62 -8.06 -5.81
N ARG A 132 14.49 -8.77 -5.08
CA ARG A 132 14.80 -8.47 -3.69
C ARG A 132 15.26 -7.02 -3.51
N LEU A 133 16.22 -6.58 -4.30
CA LEU A 133 16.73 -5.21 -4.27
C LEU A 133 15.62 -4.21 -4.58
N ALA A 134 14.82 -4.49 -5.60
CA ALA A 134 13.75 -3.60 -6.02
C ALA A 134 12.63 -3.48 -4.97
N CYS A 135 12.26 -4.60 -4.34
CA CYS A 135 11.35 -4.61 -3.20
C CYS A 135 11.92 -3.79 -2.04
N ASP A 136 13.17 -4.02 -1.63
CA ASP A 136 13.78 -3.27 -0.51
C ASP A 136 13.76 -1.75 -0.76
N LEU A 137 14.04 -1.31 -1.99
CA LEU A 137 13.96 0.11 -2.38
C LEU A 137 12.52 0.64 -2.34
N LEU A 138 11.56 -0.15 -2.84
CA LEU A 138 10.14 0.21 -2.81
C LEU A 138 9.66 0.39 -1.37
N PHE A 139 9.91 -0.59 -0.49
CA PHE A 139 9.54 -0.52 0.93
C PHE A 139 10.17 0.69 1.61
N TRP A 140 11.47 0.92 1.37
CA TRP A 140 12.15 2.08 1.94
C TRP A 140 11.52 3.42 1.50
N SER A 141 11.12 3.53 0.23
CA SER A 141 10.41 4.71 -0.27
C SER A 141 9.05 4.89 0.41
N MET A 142 8.28 3.81 0.59
CA MET A 142 6.93 3.88 1.16
C MET A 142 6.91 4.11 2.67
N GLU A 143 7.95 3.71 3.40
CA GLU A 143 8.03 3.93 4.85
C GLU A 143 7.89 5.40 5.23
N GLY A 144 8.44 6.31 4.41
CA GLY A 144 8.29 7.75 4.61
C GLY A 144 6.84 8.21 4.49
N HIS A 145 6.15 7.76 3.44
CA HIS A 145 4.74 8.07 3.19
C HIS A 145 3.82 7.47 4.26
N LEU A 146 4.05 6.22 4.67
CA LEU A 146 3.29 5.59 5.76
C LEU A 146 3.48 6.29 7.09
N ALA A 147 4.72 6.69 7.41
CA ALA A 147 4.99 7.44 8.64
C ALA A 147 4.34 8.83 8.60
N ALA A 148 4.30 9.49 7.44
CA ALA A 148 3.59 10.76 7.24
C ALA A 148 2.08 10.60 7.40
N ALA A 149 1.47 9.66 6.68
CA ALA A 149 0.05 9.35 6.77
C ALA A 149 -0.37 9.01 8.21
N ALA A 150 0.44 8.22 8.94
CA ALA A 150 0.17 7.91 10.34
C ALA A 150 0.28 9.14 11.26
N ARG A 151 1.09 10.15 10.93
CA ARG A 151 1.11 11.43 11.66
C ARG A 151 -0.13 12.24 11.34
N SER A 152 -0.47 12.42 10.06
CA SER A 152 -1.65 13.19 9.65
C SER A 152 -2.94 12.60 10.20
N ALA A 153 -3.10 11.27 10.17
CA ALA A 153 -4.23 10.58 10.79
C ALA A 153 -4.37 10.89 12.29
N ARG A 154 -3.25 10.94 13.02
CA ARG A 154 -3.25 11.32 14.45
C ARG A 154 -3.58 12.80 14.65
N THR A 155 -3.06 13.69 13.80
CA THR A 155 -3.36 15.13 13.85
C THR A 155 -4.87 15.34 13.69
N VAL A 156 -5.46 14.73 12.66
CA VAL A 156 -6.91 14.84 12.41
C VAL A 156 -7.71 14.23 13.56
N ALA A 157 -7.33 13.06 14.08
CA ALA A 157 -8.03 12.45 15.21
C ALA A 157 -8.00 13.29 16.50
N VAL A 158 -6.96 14.11 16.72
CA VAL A 158 -6.84 15.00 17.88
C VAL A 158 -7.53 16.34 17.65
N ALA A 159 -7.44 16.89 16.43
CA ALA A 159 -7.93 18.22 16.11
C ALA A 159 -9.42 18.25 15.72
N ALA A 160 -9.95 17.14 15.20
CA ALA A 160 -11.35 17.06 14.82
C ALA A 160 -12.25 16.91 16.06
N GLU A 161 -13.23 17.81 16.21
CA GLU A 161 -14.25 17.72 17.26
C GLU A 161 -15.14 16.47 17.09
N ILE A 162 -15.26 15.97 15.86
CA ILE A 162 -15.94 14.73 15.49
C ILE A 162 -14.94 13.89 14.70
N VAL A 163 -14.60 12.70 15.20
CA VAL A 163 -13.72 11.77 14.48
C VAL A 163 -14.45 11.30 13.21
N PRO A 164 -13.95 11.62 12.02
CA PRO A 164 -14.58 11.22 10.78
C PRO A 164 -14.57 9.68 10.67
N THR A 165 -15.68 9.12 10.23
CA THR A 165 -15.80 7.70 9.95
C THR A 165 -14.92 7.30 8.76
N GLY A 166 -14.56 6.01 8.66
CA GLY A 166 -13.77 5.53 7.52
C GLY A 166 -14.43 5.77 6.16
N GLU A 167 -15.77 5.73 6.08
CA GLU A 167 -16.51 6.04 4.85
C GLU A 167 -16.39 7.52 4.47
N GLU A 168 -16.50 8.42 5.44
CA GLU A 168 -16.31 9.86 5.22
C GLU A 168 -14.87 10.19 4.80
N LEU A 169 -13.86 9.55 5.41
CA LEU A 169 -12.47 9.72 5.00
C LEU A 169 -12.23 9.31 3.55
N MET A 170 -12.82 8.19 3.13
CA MET A 170 -12.66 7.67 1.78
C MET A 170 -13.38 8.51 0.74
N ALA A 171 -14.59 8.99 1.04
CA ALA A 171 -15.31 9.90 0.17
C ALA A 171 -14.59 11.26 0.06
N ALA A 172 -14.03 11.77 1.16
CA ALA A 172 -13.32 13.04 1.15
C ALA A 172 -12.06 12.93 0.33
N ARG A 173 -11.39 11.78 0.42
CA ARG A 173 -10.20 11.51 -0.36
C ARG A 173 -10.49 11.40 -1.85
N ALA A 174 -11.57 10.71 -2.22
CA ALA A 174 -11.98 10.64 -3.62
C ALA A 174 -12.27 12.04 -4.18
N LEU A 175 -12.93 12.91 -3.41
CA LEU A 175 -13.21 14.29 -3.78
C LEU A 175 -11.91 15.11 -3.95
N PHE A 176 -10.98 14.99 -3.01
CA PHE A 176 -9.67 15.64 -3.08
C PHE A 176 -8.92 15.23 -4.35
N ASP A 177 -8.83 13.93 -4.63
CA ASP A 177 -8.16 13.41 -5.83
C ASP A 177 -8.85 13.83 -7.14
N ALA A 178 -10.15 14.14 -7.10
CA ALA A 178 -10.88 14.62 -8.28
C ALA A 178 -10.54 16.07 -8.62
N VAL A 179 -10.17 16.86 -7.60
CA VAL A 179 -9.75 18.25 -7.75
C VAL A 179 -8.26 18.34 -8.10
N ASP A 180 -7.43 17.51 -7.45
CA ASP A 180 -5.98 17.39 -7.67
C ASP A 180 -5.67 16.76 -9.05
N ARG A 181 -5.71 17.58 -10.11
CA ARG A 181 -5.59 17.08 -11.49
C ARG A 181 -4.17 16.62 -11.83
N ASP A 182 -3.16 17.30 -11.29
CA ASP A 182 -1.78 16.94 -11.57
C ASP A 182 -1.30 15.77 -10.68
N GLY A 183 -2.08 15.42 -9.66
CA GLY A 183 -1.79 14.33 -8.74
C GLY A 183 -0.59 14.64 -7.85
N SER A 184 -0.35 15.93 -7.57
CA SER A 184 0.74 16.39 -6.72
C SER A 184 0.56 15.97 -5.26
N GLY A 185 -0.66 15.63 -4.85
CA GLY A 185 -1.01 15.30 -3.48
C GLY A 185 -1.39 16.52 -2.64
N SER A 186 -1.50 17.69 -3.26
CA SER A 186 -1.86 18.96 -2.64
C SER A 186 -2.74 19.77 -3.58
N LEU A 187 -3.73 20.51 -3.08
CA LEU A 187 -4.57 21.36 -3.92
C LEU A 187 -3.94 22.74 -4.02
N CYS A 188 -3.51 23.12 -5.23
CA CYS A 188 -3.13 24.50 -5.48
C CYS A 188 -4.34 25.34 -5.92
N ARG A 189 -4.14 26.66 -5.98
CA ARG A 189 -5.17 27.61 -6.41
C ARG A 189 -5.71 27.29 -7.82
N ASP A 190 -4.85 26.82 -8.71
CA ASP A 190 -5.23 26.50 -10.10
C ASP A 190 -6.08 25.21 -10.17
N ASP A 191 -5.83 24.22 -9.31
CA ASP A 191 -6.65 23.00 -9.21
C ASP A 191 -8.07 23.34 -8.79
N LEU A 192 -8.21 24.17 -7.75
CA LEU A 192 -9.50 24.63 -7.26
C LEU A 192 -10.26 25.46 -8.31
N LEU A 193 -9.58 26.38 -9.00
CA LEU A 193 -10.16 27.21 -10.07
C LEU A 193 -10.66 26.38 -11.23
N SER A 194 -9.92 25.32 -11.55
CA SER A 194 -10.20 24.46 -12.68
C SER A 194 -11.26 23.40 -12.36
N SER A 195 -11.47 23.10 -11.09
CA SER A 195 -12.55 22.23 -10.62
C SER A 195 -13.90 22.96 -10.62
N SER A 196 -14.99 22.21 -10.80
CA SER A 196 -16.35 22.70 -10.57
C SER A 196 -16.75 22.64 -9.09
N LEU A 197 -15.89 22.13 -8.19
CA LEU A 197 -16.21 21.83 -6.80
C LEU A 197 -16.87 23.00 -6.06
N LEU A 198 -16.22 24.17 -6.04
CA LEU A 198 -16.73 25.36 -5.33
C LEU A 198 -17.92 26.03 -6.03
N ARG A 199 -18.14 25.73 -7.31
CA ARG A 199 -19.34 26.12 -8.06
C ARG A 199 -20.52 25.21 -7.72
N SER A 200 -20.29 23.91 -7.67
CA SER A 200 -21.30 22.91 -7.33
C SER A 200 -21.79 23.03 -5.89
N LEU A 201 -20.92 23.45 -4.96
CA LEU A 201 -21.27 23.64 -3.54
C LEU A 201 -21.95 25.00 -3.23
N GLY A 202 -22.38 25.76 -4.24
CA GLY A 202 -23.15 27.02 -4.08
C GLY A 202 -22.35 28.21 -3.52
N GLN A 203 -21.04 28.08 -3.27
CA GLN A 203 -20.20 29.18 -2.78
C GLN A 203 -19.83 30.20 -3.87
N CYS A 204 -20.32 30.02 -5.10
CA CYS A 204 -20.07 30.89 -6.25
C CYS A 204 -21.34 31.37 -6.97
N ASP A 205 -22.52 31.31 -6.35
CA ASP A 205 -23.80 31.71 -7.00
C ASP A 205 -23.83 33.18 -7.47
N GLU A 206 -23.00 34.06 -6.89
CA GLU A 206 -22.88 35.48 -7.29
C GLU A 206 -21.53 35.82 -7.97
N CYS A 207 -20.64 34.85 -8.19
CA CYS A 207 -19.31 35.13 -8.75
C CYS A 207 -19.35 35.20 -10.27
N THR A 208 -19.25 36.41 -10.85
CA THR A 208 -19.09 36.65 -12.30
C THR A 208 -17.72 36.20 -12.86
N CYS A 209 -16.98 35.36 -12.14
CA CYS A 209 -15.63 34.92 -12.44
C CYS A 209 -15.54 33.87 -13.57
N GLY A 210 -16.52 33.84 -14.48
CA GLY A 210 -16.64 32.86 -15.59
C GLY A 210 -15.53 32.88 -16.65
N SER A 211 -14.40 33.55 -16.42
CA SER A 211 -13.23 33.56 -17.30
C SER A 211 -11.97 34.17 -16.69
N GLN A 212 -12.05 34.78 -15.50
CA GLN A 212 -10.91 35.41 -14.85
C GLN A 212 -10.49 34.53 -13.68
N LEU A 213 -9.20 34.16 -13.64
CA LEU A 213 -8.50 33.35 -12.62
C LEU A 213 -8.55 33.96 -11.19
N ASN A 214 -9.59 34.72 -10.83
CA ASN A 214 -9.71 35.52 -9.60
C ASN A 214 -11.08 35.31 -8.96
N CYS A 215 -11.36 34.09 -8.52
CA CYS A 215 -12.54 33.80 -7.73
C CYS A 215 -12.28 34.14 -6.25
N ARG A 216 -12.97 35.15 -5.71
CA ARG A 216 -12.86 35.53 -4.28
C ARG A 216 -13.23 34.39 -3.33
N SER A 217 -14.12 33.49 -3.74
CA SER A 217 -14.50 32.32 -2.96
C SER A 217 -13.33 31.35 -2.80
N ILE A 218 -12.45 31.23 -3.81
CA ILE A 218 -11.23 30.42 -3.72
C ILE A 218 -10.21 31.09 -2.81
N ASP A 219 -10.00 32.39 -2.95
CA ASP A 219 -9.05 33.10 -2.09
C ASP A 219 -9.48 33.04 -0.60
N ARG A 220 -10.78 33.15 -0.32
CA ARG A 220 -11.34 32.95 1.03
C ARG A 220 -11.15 31.49 1.49
N PHE A 221 -11.48 30.52 0.64
CA PHE A 221 -11.28 29.10 0.96
C PHE A 221 -9.82 28.81 1.31
N MET A 222 -8.86 29.26 0.49
CA MET A 222 -7.44 29.11 0.78
C MET A 222 -7.07 29.78 2.11
N GLN A 223 -7.51 31.01 2.38
CA GLN A 223 -7.22 31.68 3.66
C GLN A 223 -7.79 30.97 4.89
N GLU A 224 -8.90 30.25 4.74
CA GLU A 224 -9.56 29.54 5.83
C GLU A 224 -8.99 28.12 6.03
N VAL A 225 -8.53 27.48 4.95
CA VAL A 225 -8.14 26.05 4.94
C VAL A 225 -6.62 25.86 5.01
N ASP A 226 -5.84 26.73 4.36
CA ASP A 226 -4.37 26.71 4.39
C ASP A 226 -3.88 27.24 5.76
N ALA A 227 -3.84 26.35 6.74
CA ALA A 227 -3.50 26.67 8.12
C ALA A 227 -2.01 27.01 8.31
N ASN A 228 -1.14 26.50 7.43
CA ASN A 228 0.29 26.67 7.51
C ASN A 228 0.82 27.83 6.61
N TYR A 229 -0.05 28.36 5.74
CA TYR A 229 0.21 29.44 4.78
C TYR A 229 1.31 29.12 3.74
N ASP A 230 1.44 27.86 3.34
CA ASP A 230 2.39 27.41 2.31
C ASP A 230 1.86 27.60 0.87
N GLY A 231 0.60 28.02 0.73
CA GLY A 231 -0.03 28.33 -0.55
C GLY A 231 -0.61 27.11 -1.27
N VAL A 232 -0.56 25.93 -0.65
CA VAL A 232 -1.25 24.72 -1.10
C VAL A 232 -2.12 24.18 0.04
N VAL A 233 -3.07 23.31 -0.29
CA VAL A 233 -3.92 22.66 0.71
C VAL A 233 -3.61 21.16 0.72
N SER A 234 -3.03 20.68 1.83
CA SER A 234 -2.81 19.26 2.08
C SER A 234 -4.13 18.53 2.38
N PHE A 235 -4.12 17.20 2.29
CA PHE A 235 -5.33 16.41 2.55
C PHE A 235 -5.83 16.55 4.00
N ASP A 236 -4.95 16.68 4.99
CA ASP A 236 -5.36 16.90 6.39
C ASP A 236 -5.93 18.30 6.63
N GLU A 237 -5.37 19.35 6.02
CA GLU A 237 -5.95 20.70 6.04
C GLU A 237 -7.33 20.72 5.39
N PHE A 238 -7.46 20.05 4.24
CA PHE A 238 -8.74 19.84 3.57
C PHE A 238 -9.73 19.12 4.49
N MET A 239 -9.34 18.03 5.15
CA MET A 239 -10.23 17.28 6.05
C MET A 239 -10.71 18.09 7.26
N LEU A 240 -9.80 18.84 7.88
CA LEU A 240 -10.11 19.67 9.05
C LEU A 240 -11.07 20.81 8.70
N SER A 241 -11.04 21.27 7.45
CA SER A 241 -11.79 22.46 7.02
C SER A 241 -13.02 22.14 6.18
N ALA A 242 -13.03 21.05 5.41
CA ALA A 242 -14.13 20.67 4.52
C ALA A 242 -15.44 20.43 5.28
N SER A 243 -15.37 19.82 6.47
CA SER A 243 -16.54 19.60 7.33
C SER A 243 -17.21 20.91 7.78
N ARG A 244 -16.42 21.97 8.00
CA ARG A 244 -16.88 23.28 8.47
C ARG A 244 -17.27 24.21 7.33
N VAL A 245 -16.44 24.29 6.29
CA VAL A 245 -16.51 25.29 5.22
C VAL A 245 -17.28 24.77 4.01
N LEU A 246 -17.06 23.51 3.58
CA LEU A 246 -17.63 22.98 2.33
C LEU A 246 -19.02 22.36 2.53
N PHE A 247 -19.29 21.76 3.69
CA PHE A 247 -20.56 21.06 3.94
C PHE A 247 -21.49 21.79 4.92
N GLY A 248 -21.09 22.97 5.41
CA GLY A 248 -21.91 23.77 6.34
C GLY A 248 -22.29 23.01 7.62
N GLY A 249 -21.41 22.13 8.10
CA GLY A 249 -21.67 21.25 9.24
C GLY A 249 -22.44 19.96 8.92
N ARG A 250 -22.75 19.68 7.64
CA ARG A 250 -23.31 18.39 7.20
C ARG A 250 -22.19 17.36 7.04
N SER A 251 -22.53 16.08 7.30
CA SER A 251 -21.61 14.97 7.02
C SER A 251 -21.41 14.84 5.50
N LEU A 252 -20.21 14.46 5.08
CA LEU A 252 -19.89 14.22 3.68
C LEU A 252 -20.80 13.13 3.04
N ALA A 253 -21.34 12.22 3.85
CA ALA A 253 -22.31 11.22 3.40
C ALA A 253 -23.61 11.86 2.87
N GLU A 254 -23.99 13.05 3.36
CA GLU A 254 -25.21 13.76 2.95
C GLU A 254 -25.03 14.57 1.66
N ALA A 255 -23.78 14.90 1.27
CA ALA A 255 -23.45 15.68 0.07
C ALA A 255 -23.22 14.82 -1.19
N GLY A 256 -23.49 13.51 -1.11
CA GLY A 256 -23.12 12.49 -2.11
C GLY A 256 -23.47 12.75 -3.58
N PRO A 257 -24.62 13.35 -3.97
CA PRO A 257 -24.99 13.52 -5.37
C PRO A 257 -24.08 14.52 -6.13
N GLU A 258 -23.73 15.63 -5.49
CA GLU A 258 -22.93 16.71 -6.10
C GLU A 258 -21.46 16.29 -6.25
N VAL A 259 -20.95 15.54 -5.26
CA VAL A 259 -19.60 14.96 -5.27
C VAL A 259 -19.43 13.91 -6.37
N ALA A 260 -20.47 13.11 -6.63
CA ALA A 260 -20.45 12.09 -7.67
C ALA A 260 -20.31 12.70 -9.09
N GLU A 261 -20.92 13.85 -9.36
CA GLU A 261 -20.83 14.52 -10.67
C GLU A 261 -19.42 15.04 -10.98
N VAL A 262 -18.75 15.63 -9.97
CA VAL A 262 -17.37 16.14 -10.08
C VAL A 262 -16.37 15.01 -10.36
N LEU A 263 -16.56 13.85 -9.73
CA LEU A 263 -15.72 12.66 -9.92
C LEU A 263 -15.73 12.12 -11.37
N HIS A 264 -16.83 12.30 -12.11
CA HIS A 264 -16.96 11.77 -13.48
C HIS A 264 -16.29 12.67 -14.53
N SER A 265 -16.05 13.95 -14.24
CA SER A 265 -15.57 14.93 -15.23
C SER A 265 -14.04 15.07 -15.30
N CYS A 266 -13.27 14.44 -14.40
CA CYS A 266 -11.84 14.75 -14.22
C CYS A 266 -10.85 13.65 -14.70
N ARG A 267 -11.25 12.73 -15.60
CA ARG A 267 -10.35 11.68 -16.12
C ARG A 267 -9.60 12.10 -17.41
N GLY A 268 -8.32 12.45 -17.30
CA GLY A 268 -7.35 12.56 -18.41
C GLY A 268 -6.06 13.25 -17.96
N SER A 269 -4.86 13.09 -18.54
CA SER A 269 -4.36 12.38 -19.72
C SER A 269 -2.87 11.99 -19.46
N GLY A 270 -2.49 10.74 -19.69
CA GLY A 270 -1.12 10.25 -19.44
C GLY A 270 -0.23 10.30 -20.69
N GLY A 271 1.06 10.62 -20.51
CA GLY A 271 2.04 10.74 -21.60
C GLY A 271 2.29 9.45 -22.40
N GLU A 272 2.56 9.59 -23.70
CA GLU A 272 2.61 8.50 -24.70
C GLU A 272 3.51 7.31 -24.32
N GLY A 273 4.65 7.54 -23.65
CA GLY A 273 5.55 6.45 -23.22
C GLY A 273 4.98 5.61 -22.07
N ARG A 274 4.14 6.21 -21.23
CA ARG A 274 3.47 5.53 -20.12
C ARG A 274 2.39 4.58 -20.65
N ALA A 275 1.60 5.05 -21.62
CA ALA A 275 0.54 4.27 -22.24
C ALA A 275 1.08 2.97 -22.87
N GLN A 276 2.26 3.01 -23.49
CA GLN A 276 2.91 1.82 -24.04
C GLN A 276 3.28 0.80 -22.96
N LEU A 277 3.78 1.25 -21.80
CA LEU A 277 4.11 0.36 -20.67
C LEU A 277 2.86 -0.24 -20.03
N GLU A 278 1.79 0.54 -19.90
CA GLU A 278 0.49 0.08 -19.42
C GLU A 278 -0.09 -0.97 -20.37
N GLN A 279 -0.07 -0.70 -21.68
CA GLN A 279 -0.50 -1.66 -22.71
C GLN A 279 0.31 -2.95 -22.64
N ARG A 280 1.64 -2.84 -22.52
CA ARG A 280 2.52 -4.00 -22.39
C ARG A 280 2.19 -4.84 -21.16
N PHE A 281 1.92 -4.21 -20.03
CA PHE A 281 1.50 -4.91 -18.81
C PHE A 281 0.17 -5.65 -19.01
N MET A 282 -0.79 -5.02 -19.70
CA MET A 282 -2.09 -5.64 -20.01
C MET A 282 -1.96 -6.85 -20.95
N GLU A 283 -1.05 -6.82 -21.93
CA GLU A 283 -0.74 -7.97 -22.78
C GLU A 283 -0.19 -9.17 -21.96
N ILE A 284 0.66 -8.89 -20.97
CA ILE A 284 1.18 -9.90 -20.05
C ILE A 284 0.02 -10.52 -19.28
N LEU A 285 -0.85 -9.70 -18.67
CA LEU A 285 -2.02 -10.21 -17.92
C LEU A 285 -2.95 -11.04 -18.81
N ALA A 286 -3.23 -10.59 -20.03
CA ALA A 286 -4.07 -11.33 -20.99
C ALA A 286 -3.45 -12.69 -21.34
N THR A 287 -2.12 -12.74 -21.52
CA THR A 287 -1.40 -13.98 -21.79
C THR A 287 -1.50 -14.95 -20.61
N VAL A 288 -1.28 -14.46 -19.38
CA VAL A 288 -1.37 -15.30 -18.17
C VAL A 288 -2.79 -15.80 -17.95
N ARG A 289 -3.82 -14.97 -18.18
CA ARG A 289 -5.23 -15.40 -18.15
C ARG A 289 -5.52 -16.47 -19.20
N GLY A 290 -4.95 -16.36 -20.40
CA GLY A 290 -5.09 -17.37 -21.44
C GLY A 290 -4.46 -18.74 -21.10
N TRP A 291 -3.64 -18.82 -20.05
CA TRP A 291 -3.13 -20.09 -19.53
C TRP A 291 -4.08 -20.73 -18.51
N GLU A 292 -4.93 -19.94 -17.87
CA GLU A 292 -5.92 -20.42 -16.91
C GLU A 292 -6.96 -21.31 -17.63
N GLY A 293 -7.28 -22.46 -17.05
CA GLY A 293 -8.19 -23.44 -17.65
C GLY A 293 -7.59 -24.34 -18.74
N THR A 294 -6.35 -24.08 -19.19
CA THR A 294 -5.65 -25.01 -20.08
C THR A 294 -5.16 -26.25 -19.34
N ARG A 295 -4.99 -27.38 -20.04
CA ARG A 295 -4.41 -28.61 -19.43
C ARG A 295 -3.04 -28.34 -18.82
N ALA A 296 -2.19 -27.57 -19.51
CA ALA A 296 -0.88 -27.18 -19.01
C ALA A 296 -0.98 -26.37 -17.71
N GLY A 297 -1.94 -25.43 -17.62
CA GLY A 297 -2.21 -24.67 -16.39
C GLY A 297 -2.65 -25.56 -15.24
N ALA A 298 -3.54 -26.52 -15.49
CA ALA A 298 -4.00 -27.49 -14.48
C ALA A 298 -2.88 -28.41 -13.98
N GLU A 299 -2.02 -28.90 -14.88
CA GLU A 299 -0.85 -29.71 -14.50
C GLU A 299 0.15 -28.91 -13.66
N VAL A 300 0.38 -27.64 -14.00
CA VAL A 300 1.27 -26.76 -13.24
C VAL A 300 0.72 -26.46 -11.84
N LEU A 301 -0.60 -26.31 -11.69
CA LEU A 301 -1.22 -26.11 -10.37
C LEU A 301 -1.07 -27.33 -9.45
N GLN A 302 -0.86 -28.52 -10.02
CA GLN A 302 -0.55 -29.74 -9.26
C GLN A 302 0.94 -29.90 -8.97
N ASP A 303 1.80 -29.10 -9.62
CA ASP A 303 3.24 -29.12 -9.40
C ASP A 303 3.62 -28.45 -8.08
N SER A 304 4.16 -29.23 -7.14
CA SER A 304 4.64 -28.75 -5.84
C SER A 304 6.00 -28.02 -5.91
N SER A 305 6.57 -27.89 -7.11
CA SER A 305 7.80 -27.13 -7.32
C SER A 305 7.66 -25.66 -6.92
N ARG A 306 8.80 -24.98 -6.71
CA ARG A 306 8.81 -23.54 -6.41
C ARG A 306 8.16 -22.72 -7.53
N LEU A 307 8.42 -23.09 -8.79
CA LEU A 307 7.82 -22.44 -9.95
C LEU A 307 6.32 -22.71 -10.05
N GLY A 308 5.86 -23.93 -9.75
CA GLY A 308 4.43 -24.27 -9.68
C GLY A 308 3.69 -23.41 -8.63
N ARG A 309 4.31 -23.20 -7.45
CA ARG A 309 3.78 -22.29 -6.42
C ARG A 309 3.75 -20.82 -6.85
N VAL A 310 4.77 -20.35 -7.56
CA VAL A 310 4.77 -19.00 -8.15
C VAL A 310 3.61 -18.85 -9.14
N LEU A 311 3.39 -19.86 -9.98
CA LEU A 311 2.29 -19.89 -10.95
C LEU A 311 0.91 -19.91 -10.30
N ALA A 312 0.74 -20.72 -9.24
CA ALA A 312 -0.48 -20.73 -8.45
C ALA A 312 -0.77 -19.36 -7.82
N GLY A 313 0.25 -18.68 -7.30
CA GLY A 313 0.12 -17.32 -6.77
C GLY A 313 -0.17 -16.29 -7.87
N LEU A 314 0.42 -16.42 -9.07
CA LEU A 314 0.10 -15.55 -10.21
C LEU A 314 -1.37 -15.68 -10.62
N PHE A 315 -1.90 -16.91 -10.77
CA PHE A 315 -3.32 -17.11 -11.08
C PHE A 315 -4.23 -16.60 -9.97
N SER A 316 -3.89 -16.87 -8.70
CA SER A 316 -4.65 -16.32 -7.57
C SER A 316 -4.67 -14.80 -7.58
N GLY A 317 -3.51 -14.18 -7.87
CA GLY A 317 -3.34 -12.73 -7.88
C GLY A 317 -4.04 -12.01 -9.04
N LEU A 318 -4.28 -12.70 -10.17
CA LEU A 318 -5.01 -12.14 -11.31
C LEU A 318 -6.47 -11.78 -10.98
N HIS A 319 -7.04 -12.45 -9.99
CA HIS A 319 -8.42 -12.25 -9.53
C HIS A 319 -8.53 -11.17 -8.44
N ILE A 320 -7.41 -10.55 -8.05
CA ILE A 320 -7.36 -9.51 -7.02
C ILE A 320 -7.13 -8.15 -7.71
N PRO A 321 -8.18 -7.33 -7.89
CA PRO A 321 -8.07 -6.09 -8.66
C PRO A 321 -7.07 -5.09 -8.06
N GLU A 322 -6.99 -5.00 -6.73
CA GLU A 322 -6.06 -4.11 -6.02
C GLU A 322 -4.60 -4.50 -6.29
N LEU A 323 -4.31 -5.81 -6.30
CA LEU A 323 -2.98 -6.32 -6.60
C LEU A 323 -2.61 -6.10 -8.08
N THR A 324 -3.52 -6.38 -9.00
CA THR A 324 -3.24 -6.14 -10.43
C THR A 324 -2.99 -4.66 -10.70
N LYS A 325 -3.74 -3.75 -10.07
CA LYS A 325 -3.52 -2.31 -10.19
C LYS A 325 -2.20 -1.86 -9.56
N ALA A 326 -1.84 -2.40 -8.40
CA ALA A 326 -0.55 -2.14 -7.76
C ALA A 326 0.63 -2.58 -8.64
N LEU A 327 0.54 -3.78 -9.23
CA LEU A 327 1.57 -4.32 -10.12
C LEU A 327 1.67 -3.53 -11.42
N GLU A 328 0.57 -3.01 -11.94
CA GLU A 328 0.56 -2.09 -13.10
C GLU A 328 1.37 -0.83 -12.76
N VAL A 329 1.05 -0.16 -11.65
CA VAL A 329 1.78 1.03 -11.18
C VAL A 329 3.26 0.71 -10.99
N MET A 330 3.58 -0.41 -10.34
CA MET A 330 4.96 -0.86 -10.12
C MET A 330 5.71 -1.11 -11.44
N TYR A 331 5.06 -1.73 -12.42
CA TYR A 331 5.65 -2.03 -13.72
C TYR A 331 5.93 -0.76 -14.54
N VAL A 332 5.03 0.22 -14.48
CA VAL A 332 5.17 1.48 -15.20
C VAL A 332 6.23 2.36 -14.55
N ASP A 333 6.19 2.51 -13.23
CA ASP A 333 6.96 3.54 -12.53
C ASP A 333 8.32 3.03 -12.01
N TYR A 334 8.50 1.72 -11.81
CA TYR A 334 9.73 1.16 -11.22
C TYR A 334 10.46 0.26 -12.21
N ALA A 335 11.46 0.83 -12.91
CA ALA A 335 12.25 0.11 -13.92
C ALA A 335 12.88 -1.22 -13.43
N PRO A 336 13.45 -1.33 -12.22
CA PRO A 336 13.98 -2.60 -11.73
C PRO A 336 12.91 -3.69 -11.57
N LEU A 337 11.72 -3.32 -11.10
CA LEU A 337 10.58 -4.24 -10.95
C LEU A 337 10.04 -4.66 -12.33
N ARG A 338 9.98 -3.73 -13.28
CA ARG A 338 9.64 -4.03 -14.69
C ARG A 338 10.56 -5.09 -15.28
N MET A 339 11.87 -4.93 -15.12
CA MET A 339 12.85 -5.92 -15.59
C MET A 339 12.67 -7.28 -14.92
N GLY A 340 12.42 -7.29 -13.60
CA GLY A 340 12.11 -8.51 -12.85
C GLY A 340 10.85 -9.20 -13.34
N GLY A 341 9.78 -8.44 -13.59
CA GLY A 341 8.50 -8.93 -14.12
C GLY A 341 8.64 -9.57 -15.51
N GLU A 342 9.37 -8.92 -16.43
CA GLU A 342 9.65 -9.48 -17.77
C GLU A 342 10.46 -10.78 -17.70
N LEU A 343 11.42 -10.87 -16.76
CA LEU A 343 12.18 -12.10 -16.55
C LEU A 343 11.29 -13.24 -16.06
N ILE A 344 10.46 -12.99 -15.04
CA ILE A 344 9.50 -13.98 -14.53
C ILE A 344 8.57 -14.43 -15.65
N PHE A 345 8.01 -13.48 -16.40
CA PHE A 345 7.09 -13.78 -17.49
C PHE A 345 7.73 -14.67 -18.56
N LYS A 346 8.98 -14.41 -18.96
CA LYS A 346 9.71 -15.26 -19.91
C LYS A 346 9.95 -16.67 -19.39
N LEU A 347 10.33 -16.81 -18.11
CA LEU A 347 10.56 -18.11 -17.48
C LEU A 347 9.27 -18.94 -17.42
N VAL A 348 8.18 -18.30 -16.99
CA VAL A 348 6.86 -18.93 -16.92
C VAL A 348 6.38 -19.31 -18.31
N LYS A 349 6.45 -18.38 -19.27
CA LYS A 349 6.00 -18.63 -20.65
C LYS A 349 6.71 -19.82 -21.27
N LYS A 350 8.04 -19.90 -21.15
CA LYS A 350 8.81 -21.05 -21.62
C LYS A 350 8.33 -22.36 -20.98
N ARG A 351 8.10 -22.36 -19.66
CA ARG A 351 7.58 -23.54 -18.95
C ARG A 351 6.19 -23.96 -19.44
N MET A 352 5.34 -23.01 -19.77
CA MET A 352 4.00 -23.26 -20.31
C MET A 352 4.06 -23.79 -21.75
N ASP A 353 5.00 -23.30 -22.55
CA ASP A 353 5.22 -23.76 -23.93
C ASP A 353 5.80 -25.18 -23.96
N ASP A 354 6.71 -25.53 -23.04
CA ASP A 354 7.26 -26.89 -22.90
C ASP A 354 6.20 -27.95 -22.52
N LYS A 355 5.03 -27.51 -22.03
CA LYS A 355 3.93 -28.35 -21.54
C LYS A 355 2.75 -28.47 -22.52
N ARG A 356 2.77 -27.71 -23.62
CA ARG A 356 1.75 -27.76 -24.67
C ARG A 356 2.03 -28.88 -25.65
#